data_AF-A0A2H5WSR7-F1
#
_entry.id   AF-A0A2H5WSR7-F1
#
_cell.length_a   1.000
_cell.length_b   1.000
_cell.length_c   1.000
_cell.angle_alpha   90.00
_cell.angle_beta   90.00
_cell.angle_gamma   90.00
#
_symmetry.space_group_name_H-M   'P 1'
#
loop_
_entity.id
_entity.type
_entity.pdbx_description
1 polymer ?
#
loop_
_entity_poly.entity_id
_entity_poly.type
_entity_poly.pdbx_seq_one_letter_code
_entity_poly.pdbx_strand_id
1 'polypeptide(L)'
;MSEKHEIIQIFLDEYPAHLDFLVAEQVCDEPWIQTSPTTGMILYKVRGVDVALELSLDVRDAVVTAYISLFSEAVKPDVGRVSGGRVVRLLLWDILPVLAQQIPDLAEDFQQWKATWKQYYNRVYRFLKALREPEPEVVRDLFRADAQHLALIMRRYGSSVIEYGQRYWHLTG
;
A
#
# COMPACT_ATOMS: atom_id res chain seq x y z
N MET A 1 19.66 5.97 16.76
CA MET A 1 18.75 5.93 15.59
C MET A 1 17.50 6.69 15.99
N SER A 2 16.98 7.62 15.18
CA SER A 2 15.75 8.33 15.56
C SER A 2 14.55 7.40 15.43
N GLU A 3 13.54 7.55 16.29
CA GLU A 3 12.33 6.70 16.26
C GLU A 3 11.59 6.76 14.91
N LYS A 4 11.63 7.91 14.23
CA LYS A 4 11.12 8.05 12.85
C LYS A 4 11.81 7.09 11.88
N HIS A 5 13.11 6.90 12.04
CA HIS A 5 13.87 5.95 11.24
C HIS A 5 13.50 4.51 11.59
N GLU A 6 13.22 4.24 12.86
CA GLU A 6 12.73 2.93 13.32
C GLU A 6 11.35 2.58 12.73
N ILE A 7 10.41 3.53 12.69
CA ILE A 7 9.10 3.34 12.02
C ILE A 7 9.25 3.05 10.53
N ILE A 8 10.15 3.76 9.84
CA ILE A 8 10.46 3.48 8.43
C ILE A 8 11.02 2.06 8.30
N GLN A 9 11.93 1.66 9.17
CA GLN A 9 12.51 0.32 9.12
C GLN A 9 11.44 -0.75 9.34
N ILE A 10 10.54 -0.57 10.31
CA ILE A 10 9.40 -1.48 10.54
C ILE A 10 8.54 -1.60 9.28
N PHE A 11 8.25 -0.49 8.60
CA PHE A 11 7.52 -0.51 7.32
C PHE A 11 8.26 -1.30 6.23
N LEU A 12 9.58 -1.09 6.11
CA LEU A 12 10.42 -1.79 5.14
C LEU A 12 10.66 -3.26 5.50
N ASP A 13 10.48 -3.66 6.76
CA ASP A 13 10.55 -5.05 7.19
C ASP A 13 9.23 -5.77 6.92
N GLU A 14 8.12 -5.22 7.42
CA GLU A 14 6.84 -5.95 7.49
C GLU A 14 6.14 -6.01 6.12
N TYR A 15 6.16 -4.96 5.31
CA TYR A 15 5.44 -4.99 4.01
C TYR A 15 6.12 -5.90 2.97
N PRO A 16 7.44 -5.80 2.71
CA PRO A 16 8.11 -6.73 1.81
C PRO A 16 8.05 -8.18 2.27
N ALA A 17 8.14 -8.45 3.57
CA ALA A 17 8.03 -9.82 4.08
C ALA A 17 6.66 -10.46 3.80
N HIS A 18 5.57 -9.67 3.79
CA HIS A 18 4.23 -10.18 3.53
C HIS A 18 3.82 -10.15 2.04
N LEU A 19 4.48 -9.31 1.23
CA LEU A 19 4.19 -9.14 -0.19
C LEU A 19 5.24 -9.79 -1.11
N ASP A 20 6.20 -10.53 -0.55
CA ASP A 20 7.27 -11.24 -1.27
C ASP A 20 6.76 -12.12 -2.41
N PHE A 21 5.57 -12.69 -2.23
CA PHE A 21 4.90 -13.54 -3.21
C PHE A 21 4.66 -12.83 -4.54
N LEU A 22 4.48 -11.50 -4.56
CA LEU A 22 4.33 -10.74 -5.80
C LEU A 22 5.54 -10.95 -6.71
N VAL A 23 6.74 -11.02 -6.12
CA VAL A 23 7.98 -11.27 -6.86
C VAL A 23 8.19 -12.75 -7.10
N ALA A 24 8.00 -13.59 -6.06
CA ALA A 24 8.25 -15.03 -6.14
C ALA A 24 7.34 -15.74 -7.17
N GLU A 25 6.08 -15.29 -7.28
CA GLU A 25 5.10 -15.80 -8.24
C GLU A 25 5.18 -15.08 -9.60
N GLN A 26 6.19 -14.22 -9.81
CA GLN A 26 6.43 -13.50 -11.07
C GLN A 26 5.30 -12.54 -11.49
N VAL A 27 4.48 -12.08 -10.54
CA VAL A 27 3.45 -11.07 -10.79
C VAL A 27 4.10 -9.69 -10.97
N CYS A 28 5.13 -9.39 -10.19
CA CYS A 28 5.85 -8.13 -10.18
C CYS A 28 7.36 -8.30 -10.36
N ASP A 29 8.00 -7.22 -10.78
CA ASP A 29 9.46 -7.06 -10.67
C ASP A 29 9.88 -6.85 -9.21
N GLU A 30 11.19 -6.90 -8.96
CA GLU A 30 11.73 -6.56 -7.63
C GLU A 30 11.27 -5.16 -7.21
N PRO A 31 10.88 -4.97 -5.92
CA PRO A 31 10.34 -3.71 -5.48
C PRO A 31 11.41 -2.62 -5.53
N TRP A 32 11.02 -1.46 -6.05
CA TRP A 32 11.82 -0.26 -5.91
C TRP A 32 11.47 0.43 -4.59
N ILE A 33 12.49 0.72 -3.78
CA ILE A 33 12.35 1.29 -2.44
C ILE A 33 12.94 2.69 -2.44
N GLN A 34 12.23 3.63 -1.80
CA GLN A 34 12.71 4.97 -1.55
C GLN A 34 12.38 5.41 -0.13
N THR A 35 13.31 6.10 0.52
CA THR A 35 13.11 6.66 1.86
C THR A 35 13.52 8.13 1.91
N SER A 36 12.90 8.85 2.84
CA SER A 36 13.29 10.19 3.28
C SER A 36 13.26 10.24 4.82
N PRO A 37 13.68 11.34 5.46
CA PRO A 37 13.61 11.46 6.92
C PRO A 37 12.20 11.30 7.51
N THR A 38 11.15 11.48 6.70
CA THR A 38 9.75 11.43 7.16
C THR A 38 8.83 10.54 6.34
N THR A 39 9.33 9.93 5.26
CA THR A 39 8.51 9.10 4.38
C THR A 39 9.26 7.84 3.95
N GLY A 40 8.49 6.79 3.67
CA GLY A 40 8.97 5.57 3.02
C GLY A 40 8.05 5.22 1.87
N MET A 41 8.60 4.65 0.80
CA MET A 41 7.83 4.18 -0.35
C MET A 41 8.37 2.84 -0.83
N ILE A 42 7.46 1.94 -1.17
CA ILE A 42 7.75 0.65 -1.82
C ILE A 42 6.88 0.56 -3.07
N LEU A 43 7.48 0.31 -4.23
CA LEU A 43 6.79 0.21 -5.51
C LEU A 43 7.04 -1.14 -6.16
N TYR A 44 5.98 -1.92 -6.35
CA TYR A 44 6.00 -3.19 -7.08
C TYR A 44 5.44 -2.98 -8.48
N LYS A 45 6.32 -2.92 -9.50
CA LYS A 45 5.90 -2.86 -10.90
C LYS A 45 5.32 -4.21 -11.32
N VAL A 46 4.09 -4.22 -11.82
CA VAL A 46 3.44 -5.42 -12.36
C VAL A 46 4.10 -5.77 -13.70
N ARG A 47 4.40 -7.05 -13.92
CA ARG A 47 5.07 -7.49 -15.15
C ARG A 47 4.13 -7.39 -16.36
N GLY A 48 4.71 -6.96 -17.48
CA GLY A 48 4.03 -6.92 -18.78
C GLY A 48 2.95 -5.84 -18.92
N VAL A 49 2.75 -4.99 -17.91
CA VAL A 49 1.76 -3.92 -17.93
C VAL A 49 2.31 -2.66 -17.26
N ASP A 50 1.82 -1.50 -17.67
CA ASP A 50 2.24 -0.20 -17.10
C ASP A 50 1.48 0.13 -15.81
N VAL A 51 1.42 -0.82 -14.87
CA VAL A 51 0.73 -0.69 -13.58
C VAL A 51 1.67 -1.09 -12.45
N ALA A 52 1.55 -0.47 -11.29
CA ALA A 52 2.30 -0.85 -10.09
C ALA A 52 1.45 -0.77 -8.81
N LEU A 53 1.74 -1.64 -7.86
CA LEU A 53 1.29 -1.49 -6.47
C LEU A 53 2.27 -0.58 -5.74
N GLU A 54 1.80 0.54 -5.22
CA GLU A 54 2.59 1.51 -4.47
C GLU A 54 2.15 1.53 -3.01
N LEU A 55 3.10 1.52 -2.10
CA LEU A 55 2.90 1.71 -0.67
C LEU A 55 3.64 2.97 -0.25
N SER A 56 2.95 3.88 0.43
CA SER A 56 3.51 5.13 0.93
C SER A 56 3.28 5.27 2.42
N LEU A 57 4.35 5.51 3.17
CA LEU A 57 4.35 5.78 4.60
C LEU A 57 4.58 7.28 4.86
N ASP A 58 3.76 7.88 5.71
CA ASP A 58 4.08 9.11 6.43
C ASP A 58 4.34 8.78 7.91
N VAL A 59 5.58 8.94 8.36
CA VAL A 59 5.98 8.56 9.73
C VAL A 59 5.34 9.42 10.81
N ARG A 60 4.86 10.63 10.45
CA ARG A 60 4.29 11.57 11.43
C ARG A 60 2.97 11.04 12.00
N ASP A 61 2.22 10.36 11.14
CA ASP A 61 0.92 9.80 11.48
C ASP A 61 0.96 8.27 11.63
N ALA A 62 2.12 7.65 11.34
CA ALA A 62 2.27 6.19 11.23
C ALA A 62 1.18 5.58 10.32
N VAL A 63 0.89 6.27 9.21
CA VAL A 63 -0.10 5.85 8.22
C VAL A 63 0.60 5.32 6.99
N VAL A 64 0.29 4.08 6.65
CA VAL A 64 0.63 3.50 5.36
C VAL A 64 -0.60 3.58 4.45
N THR A 65 -0.38 4.02 3.23
CA THR A 65 -1.41 4.11 2.20
C THR A 65 -1.01 3.28 0.99
N ALA A 66 -1.91 2.43 0.52
CA ALA A 66 -1.69 1.58 -0.65
C ALA A 66 -2.43 2.14 -1.87
N TYR A 67 -1.74 2.15 -3.02
CA TYR A 67 -2.28 2.61 -4.30
C TYR A 67 -2.03 1.60 -5.41
N ILE A 68 -2.94 1.55 -6.38
CA ILE A 68 -2.60 1.10 -7.73
C ILE A 68 -2.21 2.34 -8.51
N SER A 69 -1.05 2.31 -9.14
CA SER A 69 -0.48 3.45 -9.85
C SER A 69 -0.19 3.12 -11.31
N LEU A 70 -0.29 4.13 -12.17
CA LEU A 70 0.16 4.03 -13.54
C LEU A 70 1.68 4.09 -13.54
N PHE A 71 2.34 2.99 -13.93
CA PHE A 71 3.79 2.95 -14.03
C PHE A 71 4.21 3.60 -15.35
N SER A 72 4.70 4.84 -15.29
CA SER A 72 5.40 5.44 -16.42
C SER A 72 6.89 5.55 -16.09
N GLU A 73 7.77 5.52 -17.10
CA GLU A 73 9.20 5.78 -16.90
C GLU A 73 9.49 7.15 -16.25
N ALA A 74 8.49 8.04 -16.19
CA ALA A 74 8.56 9.33 -15.52
C ALA A 74 8.28 9.29 -14.00
N VAL A 75 7.89 8.15 -13.41
CA VAL A 75 7.71 8.01 -11.96
C VAL A 75 9.06 7.70 -11.30
N LYS A 76 9.93 8.71 -11.34
CA LYS A 76 10.96 8.91 -10.31
C LYS A 76 10.33 9.67 -9.15
N PRO A 77 10.91 9.61 -7.94
CA PRO A 77 10.40 10.38 -6.83
C PRO A 77 10.37 11.87 -7.17
N ASP A 78 9.47 12.61 -6.54
CA ASP A 78 9.37 14.08 -6.61
C ASP A 78 8.86 14.66 -7.94
N VAL A 79 8.42 13.82 -8.88
CA VAL A 79 7.78 14.28 -10.12
C VAL A 79 6.26 14.06 -10.05
N GLY A 80 5.57 14.99 -9.41
CA GLY A 80 4.12 15.14 -9.59
C GLY A 80 3.82 15.65 -11.00
N ARG A 81 3.83 14.78 -12.01
CA ARG A 81 3.35 15.13 -13.35
C ARG A 81 1.94 14.61 -13.57
N VAL A 82 1.03 15.58 -13.67
CA VAL A 82 -0.25 15.44 -14.35
C VAL A 82 0.05 15.29 -15.85
N SER A 83 0.10 14.07 -16.34
CA SER A 83 0.04 13.81 -17.78
C SER A 83 -1.43 13.91 -18.23
N GLY A 84 -1.82 15.03 -18.84
CA GLY A 84 -3.11 15.16 -19.53
C GLY A 84 -4.36 15.12 -18.67
N GLY A 85 -4.29 15.45 -17.38
CA GLY A 85 -5.45 15.55 -16.48
C GLY A 85 -5.93 14.23 -15.86
N ARG A 86 -5.13 13.15 -15.92
CA ARG A 86 -5.49 11.83 -15.37
C ARG A 86 -4.87 11.61 -13.99
N VAL A 87 -5.63 10.99 -13.09
CA VAL A 87 -5.14 10.56 -11.77
C VAL A 87 -4.14 9.42 -11.98
N VAL A 88 -2.90 9.58 -11.52
CA VAL A 88 -1.81 8.60 -11.68
C VAL A 88 -1.80 7.52 -10.59
N ARG A 89 -2.57 7.71 -9.52
CA ARG A 89 -2.67 6.81 -8.36
C ARG A 89 -4.11 6.65 -7.93
N LEU A 90 -4.60 5.42 -7.91
CA LEU A 90 -5.90 5.03 -7.39
C LEU A 90 -5.71 4.46 -5.99
N LEU A 91 -6.35 5.05 -4.99
CA LEU A 91 -6.29 4.59 -3.61
C LEU A 91 -6.95 3.21 -3.49
N LEU A 92 -6.25 2.19 -2.97
CA LEU A 92 -6.84 0.86 -2.81
C LEU A 92 -8.13 0.90 -1.98
N TRP A 93 -8.11 1.72 -0.93
CA TRP A 93 -9.26 1.91 -0.06
C TRP A 93 -10.54 2.37 -0.79
N ASP A 94 -10.39 3.11 -1.89
CA ASP A 94 -11.52 3.60 -2.69
C ASP A 94 -11.93 2.63 -3.79
N ILE A 95 -10.99 1.87 -4.35
CA ILE A 95 -11.30 0.91 -5.45
C ILE A 95 -11.92 -0.39 -4.93
N LEU A 96 -11.52 -0.87 -3.75
CA LEU A 96 -11.99 -2.16 -3.24
C LEU A 96 -13.50 -2.19 -2.99
N PRO A 97 -14.16 -1.14 -2.45
CA PRO A 97 -15.62 -1.09 -2.37
C PRO A 97 -16.32 -1.20 -3.73
N VAL A 98 -15.72 -0.65 -4.78
CA VAL A 98 -16.28 -0.72 -6.14
C VAL A 98 -16.18 -2.16 -6.67
N LEU A 99 -15.02 -2.79 -6.50
CA LEU A 99 -14.82 -4.20 -6.88
C LEU A 99 -15.68 -5.16 -6.05
N ALA A 100 -15.89 -4.85 -4.77
CA ALA A 100 -16.72 -5.63 -3.86
C ALA A 100 -18.20 -5.70 -4.27
N GLN A 101 -18.69 -4.75 -5.09
CA GLN A 101 -20.04 -4.84 -5.66
C GLN A 101 -20.17 -6.01 -6.65
N GLN A 102 -19.06 -6.47 -7.22
CA GLN A 102 -18.99 -7.55 -8.21
C GLN A 102 -18.43 -8.85 -7.61
N ILE A 103 -17.67 -8.75 -6.51
CA ILE A 103 -16.98 -9.86 -5.85
C ILE A 103 -17.42 -9.90 -4.36
N PRO A 104 -18.44 -10.70 -3.99
CA PRO A 104 -18.96 -10.72 -2.62
C PRO A 104 -17.92 -11.04 -1.54
N ASP A 105 -17.04 -12.02 -1.78
CA ASP A 105 -15.99 -12.41 -0.84
C ASP A 105 -15.01 -11.24 -0.55
N LEU A 106 -14.76 -10.39 -1.54
CA LEU A 106 -13.93 -9.19 -1.35
C LEU A 106 -14.61 -8.19 -0.42
N ALA A 107 -15.94 -8.11 -0.42
CA ALA A 107 -16.67 -7.26 0.51
C ALA A 107 -16.40 -7.67 1.96
N GLU A 108 -16.42 -8.97 2.25
CA GLU A 108 -16.14 -9.50 3.59
C GLU A 108 -14.68 -9.24 3.99
N ASP A 109 -13.73 -9.61 3.13
CA ASP A 109 -12.29 -9.40 3.39
C ASP A 109 -11.97 -7.92 3.61
N PHE A 110 -12.60 -7.01 2.84
CA PHE A 110 -12.44 -5.56 3.02
C PHE A 110 -13.03 -5.04 4.33
N GLN A 111 -14.21 -5.54 4.76
CA GLN A 111 -14.76 -5.16 6.06
C GLN A 111 -13.88 -5.64 7.22
N GLN A 112 -13.32 -6.85 7.12
CA GLN A 112 -12.38 -7.37 8.11
C GLN A 112 -11.13 -6.50 8.16
N TRP A 113 -10.53 -6.18 7.01
CA TRP A 113 -9.36 -5.29 6.96
C TRP A 113 -9.66 -3.93 7.59
N LYS A 114 -10.81 -3.32 7.26
CA LYS A 114 -11.22 -2.04 7.84
C LYS A 114 -11.42 -2.09 9.35
N ALA A 115 -11.99 -3.17 9.88
CA ALA A 115 -12.15 -3.37 11.31
C ALA A 115 -10.79 -3.50 12.03
N THR A 116 -9.90 -4.33 11.47
CA THR A 116 -8.53 -4.53 11.96
C THR A 116 -7.75 -3.22 11.96
N TRP A 117 -7.70 -2.51 10.82
CA TRP A 117 -7.02 -1.23 10.70
C TRP A 117 -7.53 -0.23 11.72
N LYS A 118 -8.87 -0.11 11.88
CA LYS A 118 -9.47 0.79 12.86
C LYS A 118 -9.08 0.43 14.30
N GLN A 119 -9.00 -0.86 14.65
CA GLN A 119 -8.59 -1.30 15.98
C GLN A 119 -7.14 -0.88 16.28
N TYR A 120 -6.21 -1.21 15.38
CA TYR A 120 -4.80 -0.93 15.57
C TYR A 120 -4.47 0.57 15.42
N TYR A 121 -5.07 1.26 14.46
CA TYR A 121 -4.90 2.70 14.29
C TYR A 121 -5.41 3.46 15.52
N ASN A 122 -6.54 3.09 16.11
CA ASN A 122 -7.00 3.71 17.35
C ASN A 122 -6.03 3.49 18.51
N ARG A 123 -5.34 2.33 18.56
CA ARG A 123 -4.29 2.06 19.55
C ARG A 123 -3.11 3.00 19.32
N VAL A 124 -2.56 3.05 18.11
CA VAL A 124 -1.46 3.95 17.75
C VAL A 124 -1.81 5.42 17.96
N TYR A 125 -3.00 5.87 17.53
CA TYR A 125 -3.46 7.25 17.71
C TYR A 125 -3.59 7.63 19.19
N ARG A 126 -4.09 6.73 20.05
CA ARG A 126 -4.13 6.97 21.50
C ARG A 126 -2.72 7.12 22.06
N PHE A 127 -1.76 6.29 21.63
CA PHE A 127 -0.37 6.41 22.02
C PHE A 127 0.28 7.71 21.52
N LEU A 128 0.14 8.05 20.23
CA LEU A 128 0.62 9.31 19.65
C LEU A 128 0.09 10.53 20.40
N LYS A 129 -1.20 10.53 20.75
CA LYS A 129 -1.84 11.62 21.49
C LYS A 129 -1.39 11.68 22.96
N ALA A 130 -1.04 10.54 23.57
CA ALA A 130 -0.70 10.45 24.99
C ALA A 130 0.81 10.61 25.28
N LEU A 131 1.68 10.10 24.42
CA LEU A 131 3.12 9.94 24.69
C LEU A 131 4.03 10.86 23.87
N ARG A 132 3.48 11.69 22.96
CA ARG A 132 4.21 12.49 21.94
C ARG A 132 5.00 11.66 20.92
N GLU A 133 5.32 10.40 21.21
CA GLU A 133 6.08 9.48 20.36
C GLU A 133 5.42 8.09 20.36
N PRO A 134 5.26 7.43 19.20
CA PRO A 134 4.63 6.11 19.11
C PRO A 134 5.62 5.00 19.50
N GLU A 135 5.19 4.06 20.34
CA GLU A 135 5.99 2.87 20.69
C GLU A 135 6.23 1.99 19.44
N PRO A 136 7.49 1.69 19.06
CA PRO A 136 7.83 0.94 17.85
C PRO A 136 7.12 -0.42 17.72
N GLU A 137 7.00 -1.18 18.83
CA GLU A 137 6.32 -2.48 18.80
C GLU A 137 4.82 -2.37 18.48
N VAL A 138 4.16 -1.31 18.94
CA VAL A 138 2.74 -1.08 18.62
C VAL A 138 2.58 -0.72 17.13
N VAL A 139 3.54 0.03 16.58
CA VAL A 139 3.58 0.33 15.13
C VAL A 139 3.87 -0.92 14.32
N ARG A 140 4.78 -1.78 14.80
CA ARG A 140 5.08 -3.08 14.18
C ARG A 140 3.87 -3.99 14.09
N ASP A 141 3.12 -4.12 15.18
CA ASP A 141 1.85 -4.88 15.19
C ASP A 141 0.83 -4.32 14.19
N LEU A 142 0.69 -2.99 14.12
CA LEU A 142 -0.20 -2.33 13.16
C LEU A 142 0.23 -2.64 11.72
N PHE A 143 1.49 -2.38 11.37
CA PHE A 143 2.00 -2.57 10.00
C PHE A 143 1.97 -4.03 9.58
N ARG A 144 2.28 -4.95 10.50
CA ARG A 144 2.16 -6.39 10.25
C ARG A 144 0.72 -6.79 9.91
N ALA A 145 -0.24 -6.40 10.75
CA ALA A 145 -1.64 -6.75 10.53
C ALA A 145 -2.19 -6.14 9.23
N ASP A 146 -1.82 -4.89 8.93
CA ASP A 146 -2.19 -4.23 7.68
C ASP A 146 -1.58 -4.93 6.46
N ALA A 147 -0.27 -5.21 6.49
CA ALA A 147 0.44 -5.90 5.42
C ALA A 147 -0.11 -7.31 5.16
N GLN A 148 -0.48 -8.05 6.20
CA GLN A 148 -1.12 -9.37 6.07
C GLN A 148 -2.48 -9.31 5.37
N HIS A 149 -3.31 -8.33 5.72
CA HIS A 149 -4.61 -8.14 5.05
C HIS A 149 -4.43 -7.69 3.60
N LEU A 150 -3.51 -6.77 3.35
CA LEU A 150 -3.18 -6.36 1.98
C LEU A 150 -2.67 -7.55 1.16
N ALA A 151 -1.79 -8.37 1.72
CA ALA A 151 -1.30 -9.58 1.06
C ALA A 151 -2.43 -10.57 0.76
N LEU A 152 -3.36 -10.79 1.69
CA LEU A 152 -4.55 -11.62 1.47
C LEU A 152 -5.38 -11.10 0.28
N ILE A 153 -5.67 -9.79 0.26
CA ILE A 153 -6.43 -9.16 -0.82
C ILE A 153 -5.70 -9.29 -2.16
N MET A 154 -4.40 -9.01 -2.20
CA MET A 154 -3.61 -9.08 -3.43
C MET A 154 -3.45 -10.52 -3.93
N ARG A 155 -3.35 -11.52 -3.03
CA ARG A 155 -3.34 -12.94 -3.42
C ARG A 155 -4.66 -13.38 -4.04
N ARG A 156 -5.79 -13.00 -3.43
CA ARG A 156 -7.12 -13.48 -3.87
C ARG A 156 -7.69 -12.67 -5.03
N TYR A 157 -7.44 -11.36 -5.06
CA TYR A 157 -8.11 -10.42 -5.95
C TYR A 157 -7.15 -9.50 -6.71
N GLY A 158 -5.84 -9.74 -6.61
CA GLY A 158 -4.82 -8.90 -7.25
C GLY A 158 -5.04 -8.72 -8.75
N SER A 159 -5.42 -9.78 -9.47
CA SER A 159 -5.75 -9.68 -10.90
C SER A 159 -6.90 -8.71 -11.17
N SER A 160 -8.00 -8.80 -10.41
CA SER A 160 -9.14 -7.89 -10.57
C SER A 160 -8.79 -6.44 -10.21
N VAL A 161 -7.92 -6.25 -9.23
CA VAL A 161 -7.38 -4.94 -8.82
C VAL A 161 -6.51 -4.33 -9.93
N ILE A 162 -5.62 -5.14 -10.53
CA ILE A 162 -4.76 -4.71 -11.65
C ILE A 162 -5.61 -4.40 -12.89
N GLU A 163 -6.55 -5.28 -13.25
CA GLU A 163 -7.50 -5.10 -14.36
C GLU A 163 -8.35 -3.84 -14.19
N TYR A 164 -8.72 -3.48 -12.96
CA TYR A 164 -9.41 -2.23 -12.69
C TYR A 164 -8.53 -1.04 -13.07
N GLY A 165 -7.26 -1.03 -12.64
CA GLY A 165 -6.29 0.01 -13.00
C GLY A 165 -6.08 0.10 -14.52
N GLN A 166 -5.86 -1.03 -15.18
CA GLN A 166 -5.69 -1.09 -16.64
C GLN A 166 -6.88 -0.50 -17.39
N ARG A 167 -8.12 -0.85 -16.98
CA ARG A 167 -9.33 -0.28 -17.59
C ARG A 167 -9.46 1.21 -17.33
N TYR A 168 -9.18 1.66 -16.10
CA TYR A 168 -9.25 3.07 -15.73
C TYR A 168 -8.31 3.93 -16.60
N TRP A 169 -7.09 3.44 -16.88
CA TRP A 169 -6.13 4.16 -17.72
C TRP A 169 -6.21 3.83 -19.22
N HIS A 170 -7.15 2.98 -19.63
CA HIS A 170 -7.30 2.51 -21.01
C HIS A 170 -6.05 1.81 -21.56
N LEU A 171 -5.40 1.00 -20.74
CA LEU A 171 -4.24 0.18 -21.12
C LEU A 171 -4.65 -1.15 -21.79
N THR A 172 -5.93 -1.49 -21.80
CA THR A 172 -6.48 -2.64 -22.52
C THR A 172 -6.73 -2.24 -23.97
N GLY A 173 -5.84 -2.66 -24.88
CA GLY A 173 -6.00 -2.61 -26.33
C GLY A 173 -6.42 -3.96 -26.90
#